data_AF-A0A350BXL0-F1
#
_entry.id   AF-A0A350BXL0-F1
#
_cell.length_a   1.000
_cell.length_b   1.000
_cell.length_c   1.000
_cell.angle_alpha   90.00
_cell.angle_beta   90.00
_cell.angle_gamma   90.00
#
_symmetry.space_group_name_H-M   'P 1'
#
loop_
_entity.id
_entity.type
_entity.pdbx_description
1 polymer ?
#
loop_
_entity_poly.entity_id
_entity_poly.type
_entity_poly.pdbx_seq_one_letter_code
_entity_poly.pdbx_strand_id
1 'polypeptide(L)' 'MMTNKKPMDFTIFRYSTILALSRAGLTTFAELEQMSNEEIANIRGLGKRGYDEILEKLGRSRRKRRTNLNKPVRTV' A
#
# COMPACT_ATOMS: atom_id res chain seq x y z
N MET A 1 1.03 6.23 -25.34
CA MET A 1 0.70 5.16 -24.38
C MET A 1 0.10 5.80 -23.12
N MET A 2 -1.22 5.84 -23.01
CA MET A 2 -1.90 6.40 -21.85
C MET A 2 -2.27 5.24 -20.93
N THR A 3 -1.47 5.00 -19.91
CA THR A 3 -1.82 4.01 -18.89
C THR A 3 -3.02 4.58 -18.14
N ASN A 4 -4.19 3.97 -18.35
CA ASN A 4 -5.39 4.23 -17.56
C ASN A 4 -5.11 3.69 -16.15
N LYS A 5 -4.36 4.47 -15.36
CA LYS A 5 -3.97 4.11 -14.01
C LYS A 5 -5.00 4.74 -13.09
N LYS A 6 -5.87 3.90 -12.51
CA LYS A 6 -6.76 4.34 -11.44
C LYS A 6 -5.92 5.04 -10.36
N PRO A 7 -6.33 6.25 -9.92
CA PRO A 7 -5.62 6.94 -8.86
C PRO A 7 -5.58 6.03 -7.63
N MET A 8 -4.43 6.04 -6.96
CA MET A 8 -4.24 5.31 -5.72
C MET A 8 -5.30 5.75 -4.72
N ASP A 9 -6.07 4.81 -4.18
CA ASP A 9 -6.97 5.11 -3.09
C ASP A 9 -6.13 5.41 -1.85
N PHE A 10 -5.88 6.70 -1.61
CA PHE A 10 -5.07 7.17 -0.50
C PHE A 10 -5.67 6.80 0.87
N THR A 11 -6.93 6.38 0.95
CA THR A 11 -7.55 5.99 2.23
C THR A 11 -7.01 4.67 2.79
N ILE A 12 -6.36 3.84 1.97
CA ILE A 12 -5.83 2.54 2.42
C ILE A 12 -4.49 2.65 3.14
N PHE A 13 -3.82 3.81 3.09
CA PHE A 13 -2.51 4.06 3.69
C PHE A 13 -2.58 5.10 4.81
N ARG A 14 -1.64 5.02 5.75
CA ARG A 14 -1.40 6.10 6.70
C ARG A 14 -0.86 7.35 6.01
N TYR A 15 -1.17 8.49 6.62
CA TYR A 15 -0.75 9.82 6.16
C TYR A 15 0.76 9.94 5.86
N SER A 16 1.62 9.42 6.75
CA SER A 16 3.07 9.44 6.53
C SER A 16 3.51 8.66 5.29
N THR A 17 2.84 7.56 5.00
CA THR A 17 3.11 6.70 3.83
C THR A 17 2.65 7.42 2.56
N ILE A 18 1.46 8.03 2.58
CA ILE A 18 0.95 8.87 1.49
C ILE A 18 1.92 10.01 1.15
N LEU A 19 2.45 10.70 2.17
CA LEU A 19 3.42 11.78 1.97
C LEU A 19 4.72 11.29 1.33
N ALA A 20 5.23 10.13 1.74
CA ALA A 20 6.44 9.55 1.15
C ALA A 20 6.21 9.17 -0.32
N LEU A 21 5.08 8.54 -0.62
CA LEU A 21 4.68 8.16 -1.98
C LEU A 21 4.48 9.37 -2.89
N SER A 22 3.78 10.40 -2.39
CA SER A 22 3.57 11.65 -3.12
C SER A 22 4.90 12.35 -3.43
N ARG A 23 5.85 12.40 -2.48
CA ARG A 23 7.19 12.95 -2.70
C ARG A 23 8.03 12.14 -3.69
N ALA A 24 7.77 10.84 -3.79
CA ALA A 24 8.39 9.96 -4.78
C ALA A 24 7.70 10.02 -6.15
N GLY A 25 6.63 10.81 -6.31
CA GLY A 25 5.87 10.90 -7.55
C GLY A 25 4.98 9.67 -7.83
N LEU A 26 4.78 8.79 -6.85
CA LEU A 26 3.95 7.61 -6.98
C LEU A 26 2.50 7.97 -6.68
N THR A 27 1.64 7.85 -7.70
CA THR A 27 0.24 8.31 -7.62
C THR A 27 -0.75 7.17 -7.82
N THR A 28 -0.27 5.97 -8.17
CA THR A 28 -1.10 4.83 -8.55
C THR A 28 -0.61 3.54 -7.92
N PHE A 29 -1.53 2.61 -7.65
CA PHE A 29 -1.19 1.30 -7.10
C PHE A 29 -0.37 0.44 -8.08
N ALA A 30 -0.66 0.56 -9.38
CA ALA A 30 0.05 -0.14 -10.44
C ALA A 30 1.55 0.21 -10.48
N GLU A 31 1.91 1.45 -10.17
CA GLU A 31 3.32 1.86 -10.05
C GLU A 31 4.02 1.12 -8.91
N LEU A 32 3.35 0.97 -7.76
CA LEU A 32 3.89 0.21 -6.64
C LEU A 32 3.98 -1.30 -6.91
N GLU A 33 3.04 -1.86 -7.67
CA GLU A 33 3.11 -3.26 -8.08
C GLU A 33 4.28 -3.56 -9.02
N GLN A 34 4.70 -2.57 -9.82
CA GLN A 34 5.86 -2.70 -10.72
C GLN A 34 7.21 -2.56 -10.00
N MET A 35 7.24 -1.91 -8.84
CA MET A 35 8.47 -1.76 -8.06
C MET A 35 8.86 -3.06 -7.36
N SER A 36 10.16 -3.32 -7.29
CA SER A 36 10.77 -4.33 -6.44
C SER A 36 10.70 -3.95 -4.96
N ASN A 37 10.87 -4.92 -4.06
CA ASN A 37 10.90 -4.65 -2.63
C ASN A 37 12.06 -3.71 -2.25
N GLU A 38 13.19 -3.80 -2.93
CA GLU A 38 14.35 -2.95 -2.71
C GLU A 38 14.09 -1.50 -3.13
N GLU A 39 13.42 -1.29 -4.27
CA GLU A 39 13.02 0.04 -4.72
C GLU A 39 12.02 0.68 -3.76
N ILE A 40 11.05 -0.10 -3.26
CA ILE A 40 10.10 0.39 -2.25
C ILE A 40 10.84 0.77 -0.96
N ALA A 41 11.80 -0.04 -0.52
CA ALA A 41 12.60 0.25 0.67
C ALA A 41 13.45 1.53 0.55
N ASN A 42 13.82 1.92 -0.67
CA ASN A 42 14.60 3.13 -0.95
C ASN A 42 13.76 4.40 -1.14
N ILE A 43 12.43 4.33 -1.01
CA ILE A 43 11.58 5.53 -1.10
C ILE A 43 11.93 6.52 0.01
N ARG A 44 12.34 7.73 -0.37
CA ARG A 44 12.74 8.78 0.57
C ARG A 44 11.58 9.14 1.50
N GLY A 45 11.85 9.09 2.81
CA GLY A 45 10.85 9.38 3.84
C GLY A 45 9.93 8.21 4.16
N LEU A 46 10.13 7.05 3.55
CA LEU A 46 9.44 5.81 3.90
C LEU A 46 10.19 5.09 5.02
N GLY A 47 9.68 5.17 6.24
CA GLY A 47 10.21 4.38 7.35
C GLY A 47 9.77 2.91 7.30
N LYS A 48 10.38 2.05 8.13
CA LYS A 48 10.05 0.61 8.25
C LYS A 48 8.56 0.32 8.32
N ARG A 49 7.80 1.11 9.10
CA ARG A 49 6.35 0.94 9.24
C ARG A 49 5.61 1.17 7.92
N GLY A 50 6.02 2.16 7.11
CA GLY A 50 5.40 2.46 5.82
C GLY A 50 5.77 1.41 4.78
N TYR A 51 7.01 0.94 4.80
CA TYR A 51 7.45 -0.20 4.00
C TYR A 51 6.63 -1.48 4.28
N ASP A 52 6.51 -1.86 5.56
CA ASP A 52 5.73 -3.04 5.96
C ASP A 52 4.25 -2.90 5.54
N GLU A 53 3.68 -1.69 5.64
CA GLU A 53 2.32 -1.38 5.21
C GLU A 53 2.14 -1.54 3.70
N ILE A 54 3.05 -1.00 2.88
CA ILE A 54 3.03 -1.18 1.42
C ILE A 54 3.10 -2.66 1.06
N LEU A 55 4.02 -3.42 1.64
CA LEU A 55 4.11 -4.86 1.36
C LEU A 55 2.86 -5.63 1.79
N GLU A 56 2.21 -5.23 2.89
CA GLU A 56 0.94 -5.83 3.31
C GLU A 56 -0.18 -5.56 2.31
N LYS A 57 -0.28 -4.32 1.80
CA LYS A 57 -1.28 -3.95 0.78
C LYS A 57 -1.01 -4.61 -0.58
N LEU A 58 0.26 -4.77 -0.95
CA LEU A 58 0.68 -5.51 -2.15
C LEU A 58 0.54 -7.04 -2.00
N GLY A 59 0.16 -7.55 -0.83
CA GLY A 59 0.09 -8.99 -0.57
C GLY A 59 1.45 -9.70 -0.54
N ARG A 60 2.55 -8.95 -0.53
CA ARG A 60 3.94 -9.45 -0.48
C ARG A 60 4.40 -9.76 0.94
N SER A 61 3.66 -9.32 1.95
CA SER A 61 3.95 -9.62 3.36
C SER A 61 3.60 -11.08 3.70
N ARG A 62 4.56 -11.83 4.26
CA ARG A 62 4.37 -13.20 4.78
C ARG A 62 3.48 -13.27 6.03
N ARG A 63 3.00 -12.15 6.56
CA ARG A 63 2.08 -12.18 7.70
C ARG A 63 0.77 -12.81 7.26
N LYS A 64 0.53 -14.04 7.72
CA LYS A 64 -0.79 -14.67 7.72
C LYS A 64 -1.80 -13.64 8.25
N ARG A 65 -2.70 -13.14 7.41
CA ARG A 65 -3.84 -12.38 7.91
C ARG A 65 -4.58 -13.29 8.90
N ARG A 66 -4.62 -12.90 10.17
CA ARG A 66 -5.82 -13.16 10.99
C ARG A 66 -6.91 -12.29 10.39
N THR A 67 -7.58 -12.78 9.36
CA THR A 67 -8.82 -12.18 8.88
C THR A 67 -9.87 -12.38 9.96
N ASN A 68 -10.11 -11.37 10.79
CA ASN A 68 -11.42 -11.17 11.39
C ASN A 68 -12.37 -10.71 10.28
N LEU A 69 -12.67 -11.61 9.34
CA LEU A 69 -13.82 -11.50 8.43
C LEU A 69 -14.92 -12.41 8.99
N ASN A 70 -15.32 -12.11 10.22
CA ASN A 70 -16.54 -12.61 10.83
C ASN A 70 -17.01 -11.55 11.84
N LYS A 71 -17.45 -10.40 11.33
CA LYS A 71 -18.46 -9.66 12.08
C LYS A 71 -19.75 -10.43 11.82
N PRO A 72 -20.39 -11.07 12.81
CA PRO A 72 -21.73 -11.57 12.60
C PRO A 72 -22.58 -10.36 12.21
N VAL A 73 -23.12 -10.36 10.99
CA VAL A 73 -24.29 -9.53 10.70
C VAL A 73 -25.33 -10.06 11.68
N ARG A 74 -25.59 -9.26 12.71
CA ARG A 74 -26.66 -9.51 13.66
C ARG A 74 -27.94 -9.35 12.84
N THR A 75 -28.40 -10.43 12.22
CA THR A 75 -29.76 -10.49 11.72
C THR A 75 -30.64 -10.58 12.95
N VAL A 76 -31.52 -9.58 13.05
CA VAL A 76 -32.60 -9.43 14.03
C VAL A 76 -33.40 -10.70 14.24
#